data_AF-A0A6A0BBF8-F1
#
_entry.id   AF-A0A6A0BBF8-F1
#
_cell.length_a   1.000
_cell.length_b   1.000
_cell.length_c   1.000
_cell.angle_alpha   90.00
_cell.angle_beta   90.00
_cell.angle_gamma   90.00
#
_symmetry.space_group_name_H-M   'P 1'
#
loop_
_entity.id
_entity.type
_entity.pdbx_description
1 polymer ?
#
loop_
_entity_poly.entity_id
_entity_poly.type
_entity_poly.pdbx_seq_one_letter_code
_entity_poly.pdbx_strand_id
1 'polypeptide(L)'
;MPFQDYTLKDKNSETPFEDTSAQELVHDAFLELKKYDVDKLSGALKQWFQYWANLDFDEDTDTIILDADNLLDESKWNSEEKKMISTDVKRIEDYKATLEQAIEDKAITAAISFLKDGLSPEQVAKGLELSLDLVKQLQEENGLKHA
;
A
#
# COMPACT_ATOMS: atom_id res chain seq x y z
N MET A 1 -28.49 0.06 -12.59
CA MET A 1 -28.19 0.94 -11.44
C MET A 1 -26.73 1.36 -11.55
N PRO A 2 -26.36 2.61 -11.21
CA PRO A 2 -24.95 2.97 -11.12
C PRO A 2 -24.36 2.36 -9.84
N PHE A 3 -23.17 1.75 -9.96
CA PHE A 3 -22.42 1.27 -8.80
C PHE A 3 -22.01 2.47 -7.93
N GLN A 4 -22.28 2.40 -6.63
CA GLN A 4 -21.74 3.39 -5.69
C GLN A 4 -20.27 3.06 -5.43
N ASP A 5 -19.43 4.06 -5.68
CA ASP A 5 -17.99 3.95 -5.55
C ASP A 5 -17.62 4.19 -4.08
N TYR A 6 -17.38 3.10 -3.34
CA TYR A 6 -16.94 3.12 -1.93
C TYR A 6 -15.43 3.20 -1.80
N THR A 7 -14.71 3.44 -2.89
CA THR A 7 -13.26 3.53 -2.85
C THR A 7 -12.85 4.77 -2.05
N LEU A 8 -11.98 4.60 -1.05
CA LEU A 8 -11.38 5.68 -0.24
C LEU A 8 -10.41 6.59 -1.05
N LYS A 9 -10.50 6.57 -2.39
CA LYS A 9 -9.65 7.37 -3.28
C LYS A 9 -10.30 8.73 -3.48
N ASP A 10 -9.50 9.78 -3.43
CA ASP A 10 -9.92 11.07 -3.97
C ASP A 10 -10.10 10.87 -5.48
N LYS A 11 -11.23 11.33 -6.02
CA LYS A 11 -11.57 11.16 -7.45
C LYS A 11 -10.62 11.92 -8.38
N ASN A 12 -9.74 12.76 -7.83
CA ASN A 12 -8.83 13.63 -8.55
C ASN A 12 -7.32 13.33 -8.30
N SER A 13 -6.93 12.30 -7.55
CA SER A 13 -5.50 12.03 -7.27
C SER A 13 -5.01 10.68 -7.82
N GLU A 14 -3.93 10.71 -8.61
CA GLU A 14 -3.21 9.51 -9.09
C GLU A 14 -2.26 8.90 -8.04
N THR A 15 -2.13 9.52 -6.88
CA THR A 15 -1.29 9.06 -5.76
C THR A 15 -2.09 8.23 -4.75
N PRO A 16 -1.54 7.14 -4.19
CA PRO A 16 -2.07 6.52 -2.98
C PRO A 16 -2.19 7.59 -1.89
N PHE A 17 -3.37 7.68 -1.29
CA PHE A 17 -3.72 8.69 -0.30
C PHE A 17 -2.83 8.55 0.95
N GLU A 18 -2.03 9.57 1.27
CA GLU A 18 -1.56 9.83 2.64
C GLU A 18 -2.62 10.68 3.36
N ASP A 19 -3.86 10.18 3.49
CA ASP A 19 -4.85 10.89 4.31
C ASP A 19 -4.68 10.49 5.77
N THR A 20 -4.02 11.36 6.55
CA THR A 20 -3.99 11.22 8.00
C THR A 20 -5.40 11.19 8.58
N SER A 21 -6.39 11.84 7.95
CA SER A 21 -7.77 11.83 8.45
C SER A 21 -8.49 10.49 8.23
N ALA A 22 -8.23 9.80 7.11
CA ALA A 22 -8.75 8.46 6.90
C ALA A 22 -8.04 7.44 7.80
N GLN A 23 -6.74 7.60 8.04
CA GLN A 23 -6.00 6.80 9.03
C GLN A 23 -6.52 7.04 10.45
N GLU A 24 -6.83 8.28 10.82
CA GLU A 24 -7.47 8.64 12.10
C GLU A 24 -8.86 8.00 12.22
N LEU A 25 -9.70 8.08 11.19
CA LEU A 25 -11.03 7.45 11.20
C LEU A 25 -10.97 5.92 11.31
N VAL A 26 -10.02 5.29 10.60
CA VAL A 26 -9.78 3.84 10.71
C VAL A 26 -9.28 3.50 12.12
N HIS A 27 -8.34 4.29 12.66
CA HIS A 27 -7.83 4.12 14.01
C HIS A 27 -8.94 4.25 15.06
N ASP A 28 -9.78 5.27 14.95
CA ASP A 28 -10.91 5.53 15.84
C ASP A 28 -11.95 4.41 15.73
N ALA A 29 -12.24 3.92 14.52
CA ALA A 29 -13.08 2.76 14.31
C ALA A 29 -12.51 1.52 15.02
N PHE A 30 -11.21 1.22 14.87
CA PHE A 30 -10.57 0.11 15.58
C PHE A 30 -10.59 0.28 17.11
N LEU A 31 -10.39 1.49 17.62
CA LEU A 31 -10.49 1.79 19.06
C LEU A 31 -11.93 1.58 19.57
N GLU A 32 -12.94 1.98 18.80
CA GLU A 32 -14.34 1.74 19.12
C GLU A 32 -14.66 0.24 19.11
N LEU A 33 -14.18 -0.50 18.11
CA LEU A 33 -14.36 -1.96 18.02
C LEU A 33 -13.71 -2.69 19.20
N LYS A 34 -12.54 -2.24 19.68
CA LYS A 34 -11.87 -2.80 20.87
C LYS A 34 -12.67 -2.66 22.17
N LYS A 35 -13.68 -1.78 22.22
CA LYS A 35 -14.56 -1.63 23.39
C LYS A 35 -15.59 -2.74 23.49
N TYR A 36 -15.87 -3.44 22.40
CA TYR A 36 -16.84 -4.52 22.37
C TYR A 36 -16.19 -5.85 22.73
N ASP A 37 -16.83 -6.57 23.65
CA ASP A 37 -16.48 -7.94 24.01
C ASP A 37 -17.32 -8.88 23.14
N VAL A 38 -16.68 -9.58 22.21
CA VAL A 38 -17.34 -10.41 21.18
C VAL A 38 -18.24 -11.48 21.84
N ASP A 39 -17.86 -11.97 23.02
CA ASP A 39 -18.64 -12.97 23.77
C ASP A 39 -19.93 -12.40 24.37
N LYS A 40 -20.01 -11.07 24.52
CA LYS A 40 -21.20 -10.36 24.99
C LYS A 40 -22.05 -9.77 23.87
N LEU A 41 -21.57 -9.82 22.63
CA LEU A 41 -22.35 -9.42 21.46
C LEU A 41 -23.39 -10.48 21.13
N SER A 42 -24.49 -10.08 20.48
CA SER A 42 -25.55 -11.00 20.07
C SER A 42 -26.19 -10.56 18.75
N GLY A 43 -26.75 -11.52 18.01
CA GLY A 43 -27.44 -11.27 16.74
C GLY A 43 -26.52 -10.70 15.67
N ALA A 44 -27.07 -9.85 14.81
CA ALA A 44 -26.39 -9.34 13.61
C ALA A 44 -25.02 -8.68 13.89
N LEU A 45 -24.88 -7.95 15.01
CA LEU A 45 -23.61 -7.28 15.34
C LEU A 45 -22.51 -8.29 15.67
N LYS A 46 -22.83 -9.39 16.36
CA LYS A 46 -21.87 -10.47 16.63
C LYS A 46 -21.43 -11.12 15.32
N GLN A 47 -22.38 -11.40 14.42
CA GLN A 47 -22.08 -12.02 13.13
C GLN A 47 -21.19 -11.12 12.26
N TRP A 48 -21.44 -9.81 12.20
CA TRP A 48 -20.53 -8.88 11.50
C TRP A 48 -19.13 -8.88 12.10
N PHE A 49 -19.00 -8.91 13.43
CA PHE A 49 -17.70 -9.02 14.08
C PHE A 49 -16.99 -10.35 13.77
N GLN A 50 -17.71 -11.48 13.77
CA GLN A 50 -17.17 -12.80 13.39
C GLN A 50 -16.67 -12.80 11.94
N TYR A 51 -17.45 -12.22 11.01
CA TYR A 51 -17.08 -12.06 9.61
C TYR A 51 -15.78 -11.25 9.45
N TRP A 52 -15.70 -10.05 10.02
CA TRP A 52 -14.51 -9.21 9.91
C TRP A 52 -13.29 -9.77 10.65
N ALA A 53 -13.49 -10.64 11.64
CA ALA A 53 -12.43 -11.33 12.37
C ALA A 53 -12.00 -12.66 11.72
N ASN A 54 -12.61 -13.07 10.61
CA ASN A 54 -12.42 -14.38 9.96
C ASN A 54 -12.64 -15.56 10.93
N LEU A 55 -13.68 -15.49 11.76
CA LEU A 55 -14.10 -16.55 12.67
C LEU A 55 -15.30 -17.31 12.10
N ASP A 56 -15.44 -18.58 12.49
CA ASP A 56 -16.66 -19.35 12.22
C ASP A 56 -17.87 -18.71 12.90
N PHE A 57 -19.04 -18.81 12.25
CA PHE A 57 -20.29 -18.32 12.80
C PHE A 57 -20.86 -19.31 13.82
N ASP A 58 -21.24 -18.79 15.00
CA ASP A 58 -21.87 -19.60 16.05
C ASP A 58 -23.37 -19.84 15.80
N GLU A 59 -23.98 -19.00 14.96
CA GLU A 59 -25.41 -18.96 14.67
C GLU A 59 -25.66 -19.00 13.17
N ASP A 60 -26.89 -19.34 12.77
CA ASP A 60 -27.30 -19.34 11.37
C ASP A 60 -27.11 -17.95 10.76
N THR A 61 -26.34 -17.89 9.67
CA THR A 61 -25.75 -16.65 9.17
C THR A 61 -26.78 -15.84 8.39
N ASP A 62 -26.84 -14.52 8.64
CA ASP A 62 -27.73 -13.63 7.89
C ASP A 62 -27.37 -13.62 6.39
N THR A 63 -28.38 -13.48 5.52
CA THR A 63 -28.20 -13.55 4.06
C THR A 63 -27.24 -12.49 3.55
N ILE A 64 -27.22 -11.31 4.19
CA ILE A 64 -26.31 -10.21 3.80
C ILE A 64 -24.84 -10.57 4.08
N ILE A 65 -24.58 -11.31 5.15
CA ILE A 65 -23.21 -11.73 5.50
C ILE A 65 -22.77 -12.88 4.59
N LEU A 66 -23.68 -13.80 4.25
CA LEU A 66 -23.43 -14.83 3.24
C LEU A 66 -23.16 -14.22 1.86
N ASP A 67 -23.91 -13.20 1.45
CA ASP A 67 -23.70 -12.49 0.19
C ASP A 67 -22.35 -11.76 0.18
N ALA A 68 -21.94 -11.18 1.31
CA ALA A 68 -20.62 -10.57 1.47
C ALA A 68 -19.49 -11.60 1.38
N ASP A 69 -19.63 -12.76 2.05
CA ASP A 69 -18.67 -13.86 1.98
C ASP A 69 -18.52 -14.40 0.56
N ASN A 70 -19.64 -14.56 -0.16
CA ASN A 70 -19.65 -14.97 -1.56
C ASN A 70 -18.96 -13.96 -2.49
N LEU A 71 -19.03 -12.67 -2.19
CA LEU A 71 -18.33 -11.62 -2.95
C LEU A 71 -16.81 -11.67 -2.75
N LEU A 72 -16.32 -12.17 -1.62
CA LEU A 72 -14.88 -12.31 -1.37
C LEU A 72 -14.33 -13.68 -1.78
N ASP A 73 -15.19 -14.66 -1.99
CA ASP A 73 -14.81 -15.99 -2.45
C ASP A 73 -14.36 -15.98 -3.94
N GLU A 74 -13.06 -15.95 -4.16
CA GLU A 74 -12.44 -15.98 -5.50
C GLU A 74 -12.89 -17.17 -6.36
N SER A 75 -13.33 -18.27 -5.74
CA SER A 75 -13.84 -19.44 -6.47
C SER A 75 -15.15 -19.13 -7.20
N LYS A 76 -15.94 -18.18 -6.68
CA LYS A 76 -17.22 -17.74 -7.23
C LYS A 76 -17.10 -16.58 -8.21
N TRP A 77 -15.95 -15.93 -8.29
CA TRP A 77 -15.76 -14.81 -9.22
C TRP A 77 -15.81 -15.24 -10.68
N ASN A 78 -16.46 -14.42 -11.49
CA ASN A 78 -16.52 -14.59 -12.93
C ASN A 78 -15.18 -14.19 -13.59
N SER A 79 -15.02 -14.51 -14.88
CA SER A 79 -13.78 -14.24 -15.60
C SER A 79 -13.45 -12.75 -15.75
N GLU A 80 -14.47 -11.89 -15.77
CA GLU A 80 -14.30 -10.44 -15.87
C GLU A 80 -13.82 -9.85 -14.54
N GLU A 81 -14.39 -10.26 -13.42
CA GLU A 81 -13.97 -9.86 -12.07
C GLU A 81 -12.52 -10.26 -11.79
N LYS A 82 -12.15 -11.52 -12.08
CA LYS A 82 -10.75 -11.99 -11.97
C LYS A 82 -9.80 -11.17 -12.83
N LYS A 83 -10.22 -10.82 -14.05
CA LYS A 83 -9.44 -10.00 -14.97
C LYS A 83 -9.30 -8.56 -14.48
N MET A 84 -10.35 -8.00 -13.89
CA MET A 84 -10.34 -6.65 -13.36
C MET A 84 -9.38 -6.54 -12.17
N ILE A 85 -9.47 -7.44 -11.19
CA ILE A 85 -8.58 -7.49 -10.02
C ILE A 85 -7.12 -7.65 -10.46
N SER A 86 -6.83 -8.59 -11.37
CA SER A 86 -5.45 -8.76 -11.87
C SER A 86 -4.92 -7.53 -12.62
N THR A 87 -5.78 -6.80 -13.33
CA THR A 87 -5.40 -5.54 -13.99
C THR A 87 -5.11 -4.45 -12.97
N ASP A 88 -5.89 -4.36 -11.88
CA ASP A 88 -5.66 -3.40 -10.81
C ASP A 88 -4.37 -3.68 -10.02
N VAL A 89 -4.10 -4.95 -9.69
CA VAL A 89 -2.82 -5.35 -9.07
C VAL A 89 -1.65 -4.94 -9.95
N LYS A 90 -1.71 -5.27 -11.25
CA LYS A 90 -0.67 -4.89 -12.20
C LYS A 90 -0.46 -3.37 -12.25
N ARG A 91 -1.54 -2.58 -12.28
CA ARG A 91 -1.45 -1.11 -12.27
C ARG A 91 -0.77 -0.58 -11.01
N ILE A 92 -1.08 -1.16 -9.85
CA ILE A 92 -0.45 -0.79 -8.58
C ILE A 92 1.04 -1.14 -8.58
N GLU A 93 1.39 -2.33 -9.08
CA GLU A 93 2.78 -2.76 -9.21
C GLU A 93 3.56 -1.86 -10.18
N ASP A 94 3.01 -1.54 -11.35
CA ASP A 94 3.61 -0.63 -12.33
C ASP A 94 3.83 0.77 -11.72
N TYR A 95 2.85 1.28 -10.97
CA TYR A 95 2.96 2.56 -10.27
C TYR A 95 4.02 2.53 -9.16
N LYS A 96 4.07 1.45 -8.37
CA LYS A 96 5.09 1.26 -7.32
C LYS A 96 6.49 1.22 -7.92
N ALA A 97 6.69 0.47 -9.02
CA ALA A 97 7.96 0.40 -9.72
C ALA A 97 8.39 1.78 -10.25
N THR A 98 7.45 2.56 -10.80
CA THR A 98 7.72 3.93 -11.26
C THR A 98 8.14 4.85 -10.11
N LEU A 99 7.49 4.75 -8.95
CA LEU A 99 7.87 5.52 -7.76
C LEU A 99 9.25 5.10 -7.22
N GLU A 100 9.52 3.80 -7.12
CA GLU A 100 10.83 3.28 -6.69
C GLU A 100 11.94 3.79 -7.62
N GLN A 101 11.74 3.73 -8.93
CA GLN A 101 12.69 4.27 -9.91
C GLN A 101 12.88 5.79 -9.75
N ALA A 102 11.80 6.56 -9.56
CA ALA A 102 11.90 8.01 -9.38
C ALA A 102 12.65 8.41 -8.09
N ILE A 103 12.55 7.59 -7.04
CA ILE A 103 13.32 7.77 -5.80
C ILE A 103 14.80 7.46 -6.05
N GLU A 104 15.08 6.35 -6.74
CA GLU A 104 16.44 5.95 -7.10
C GLU A 104 17.12 7.01 -7.99
N ASP A 105 16.44 7.50 -9.02
CA ASP A 105 16.94 8.56 -9.92
C ASP A 105 17.26 9.85 -9.16
N LYS A 106 16.43 10.24 -8.18
CA LYS A 106 16.70 11.39 -7.30
C LYS A 106 17.93 11.16 -6.44
N ALA A 107 18.07 9.97 -5.86
CA ALA A 107 19.23 9.61 -5.04
C ALA A 107 20.51 9.61 -5.88
N ILE A 108 20.49 9.06 -7.09
CA ILE A 108 21.61 9.07 -8.04
C ILE A 108 21.97 10.51 -8.43
N THR A 109 20.98 11.33 -8.77
CA THR A 109 21.22 12.74 -9.13
C THR A 109 21.85 13.52 -7.98
N ALA A 110 21.37 13.32 -6.75
CA ALA A 110 21.95 13.92 -5.55
C ALA A 110 23.39 13.42 -5.30
N ALA A 111 23.65 12.12 -5.47
CA ALA A 111 24.97 11.54 -5.33
C ALA A 111 25.98 12.16 -6.30
N ILE A 112 25.60 12.29 -7.58
CA ILE A 112 26.44 12.96 -8.59
C ILE A 112 26.70 14.42 -8.22
N SER A 113 25.70 15.15 -7.71
CA SER A 113 25.88 16.53 -7.26
C SER A 113 26.89 16.62 -6.12
N PHE A 114 26.77 15.77 -5.09
CA PHE A 114 27.70 15.78 -3.95
C PHE A 114 29.13 15.39 -4.35
N LEU A 115 29.28 14.43 -5.27
CA LEU A 115 30.59 14.07 -5.82
C LEU A 115 31.21 15.25 -6.61
N LYS A 116 30.40 16.01 -7.37
CA LYS A 116 30.85 17.23 -8.06
C LYS A 116 31.28 18.34 -7.08
N ASP A 117 30.60 18.42 -5.94
CA ASP A 117 30.92 19.37 -4.86
C ASP A 117 32.15 18.95 -4.04
N GLY A 118 32.76 17.80 -4.36
CA GLY A 118 34.02 17.33 -3.81
C GLY A 118 33.90 16.46 -2.55
N LEU A 119 32.70 15.94 -2.25
CA LEU A 119 32.54 14.95 -1.19
C LEU A 119 33.13 13.61 -1.62
N SER A 120 33.72 12.87 -0.66
CA SER A 120 34.25 11.54 -0.93
C SER A 120 33.12 10.53 -1.19
N PRO A 121 33.35 9.49 -2.02
CA PRO A 121 32.38 8.42 -2.25
C PRO A 121 31.86 7.79 -0.96
N GLU A 122 32.71 7.64 0.06
CA GLU A 122 32.33 7.08 1.36
C GLU A 122 31.34 7.97 2.13
N GLN A 123 31.49 9.30 2.03
CA GLN A 123 30.56 10.25 2.66
C GLN A 123 29.21 10.29 1.93
N VAL A 124 29.24 10.26 0.60
CA VAL A 124 28.02 10.27 -0.23
C VAL A 124 27.23 8.98 -0.07
N ALA A 125 27.90 7.82 -0.14
CA ALA A 125 27.27 6.52 0.06
C ALA A 125 26.59 6.42 1.43
N LYS A 126 27.27 6.88 2.49
CA LYS A 126 26.69 6.89 3.84
C LYS A 126 25.54 7.89 3.99
N GLY A 127 25.64 9.06 3.37
CA GLY A 127 24.64 10.14 3.50
C GLY A 127 23.34 9.88 2.74
N LEU A 128 23.40 9.13 1.65
CA LEU A 128 22.25 8.77 0.82
C LEU A 128 21.83 7.30 0.97
N GLU A 129 22.46 6.57 1.89
CA GLU A 129 22.25 5.12 2.10
C GLU A 129 22.43 4.29 0.82
N LEU A 130 23.32 4.73 -0.07
CA LEU A 130 23.66 4.04 -1.31
C LEU A 130 24.84 3.08 -1.10
N SER A 131 24.96 2.07 -1.97
CA SER A 131 26.14 1.20 -1.93
C SER A 131 27.39 1.96 -2.37
N LEU A 132 28.52 1.72 -1.70
CA LEU A 132 29.78 2.36 -2.04
C LEU A 132 30.22 2.04 -3.47
N ASP A 133 29.94 0.82 -3.94
CA ASP A 133 30.26 0.40 -5.30
C ASP A 133 29.48 1.19 -6.35
N LEU A 134 28.18 1.45 -6.12
CA LEU A 134 27.36 2.29 -7.00
C LEU A 134 27.90 3.72 -7.06
N VAL A 135 28.23 4.31 -5.91
CA VAL A 135 28.75 5.70 -5.86
C VAL A 135 30.11 5.81 -6.54
N LYS A 136 31.00 4.82 -6.40
CA LYS A 136 32.27 4.76 -7.12
C LYS A 136 32.06 4.62 -8.63
N GLN A 137 31.11 3.80 -9.05
CA GLN A 137 30.77 3.65 -10.46
C GLN A 137 30.24 4.97 -11.05
N LEU A 138 29.34 5.66 -10.33
CA LEU A 138 28.85 6.99 -10.72
C LEU A 138 29.99 8.01 -10.80
N GLN A 139 30.95 7.96 -9.88
CA GLN A 139 32.13 8.83 -9.90
C GLN A 139 33.00 8.59 -11.14
N GLU A 140 33.24 7.33 -11.49
CA GLU A 140 34.02 6.93 -12.67
C GLU A 140 33.32 7.30 -13.98
N GLU A 141 32.02 6.99 -14.11
CA GLU A 141 31.19 7.28 -15.29
C GLU A 141 31.08 8.79 -15.56
N ASN A 142 31.03 9.60 -14.51
CA ASN A 142 30.96 11.06 -14.63
C ASN A 142 32.34 11.73 -14.72
N GLY A 143 33.45 10.96 -14.75
CA GLY A 143 34.80 11.49 -14.85
C GLY A 143 35.24 12.34 -13.65
N LEU A 144 34.60 12.16 -12.48
CA LEU A 144 34.82 12.94 -11.26
C LEU A 144 35.99 12.36 -10.45
N LYS A 145 37.19 12.29 -11.05
CA LYS A 145 38.40 11.88 -10.32
C LYS A 145 38.99 13.09 -9.60
N HIS A 146 39.10 13.01 -8.27
CA HIS A 146 40.01 13.91 -7.54
C HIS A 146 41.46 13.53 -7.88
N ALA A 147 42.25 14.55 -8.21
CA ALA A 147 43.71 14.52 -8.26
C ALA A 147 44.33 14.22 -6.89
#